data_AF-A0A6A0GNE2-F1
#
_entry.id   AF-A0A6A0GNE2-F1
#
_cell.length_a   1.000
_cell.length_b   1.000
_cell.length_c   1.000
_cell.angle_alpha   90.00
_cell.angle_beta   90.00
_cell.angle_gamma   90.00
#
_symmetry.space_group_name_H-M   'P 1'
#
loop_
_entity.id
_entity.type
_entity.pdbx_description
1 polymer ?
#
loop_
_entity_poly.entity_id
_entity_poly.type
_entity_poly.pdbx_seq_one_letter_code
_entity_poly.pdbx_strand_id
1 'polypeptide(L)'
;MKPADLYSLCPACPAGETYPSRPSHGHLLCRELSLTVEELVAQLLKEAQAQASAHTGQQVKDLVITVPAFFNQAERRALLEAAQIAGLKVLSLISNNAAVALNYGMFRRKEINATAQYLMFYDMGASQTTASLVAFQTVKTKDKGYSETNPQLTVLGVG
;
A
#
# COMPACT_ATOMS: atom_id res chain seq x y z
N MET A 1 -16.61 -17.06 -3.10
CA MET A 1 -17.24 -15.77 -3.47
C MET A 1 -17.21 -15.68 -4.99
N LYS A 2 -18.35 -15.45 -5.65
CA LYS A 2 -18.41 -15.41 -7.11
C LYS A 2 -17.82 -14.07 -7.58
N PRO A 3 -17.12 -14.01 -8.73
CA PRO A 3 -16.55 -12.77 -9.28
C PRO A 3 -17.58 -11.71 -9.70
N ALA A 4 -18.87 -11.92 -9.42
CA ALA A 4 -19.97 -11.00 -9.72
C ALA A 4 -20.15 -9.91 -8.65
N ASP A 5 -19.64 -10.11 -7.42
CA ASP A 5 -19.90 -9.19 -6.31
C ASP A 5 -19.09 -7.88 -6.37
N LEU A 6 -17.94 -7.89 -7.07
CA LEU A 6 -17.07 -6.72 -7.31
C LEU A 6 -17.74 -5.60 -8.11
N TYR A 7 -18.60 -5.96 -9.06
CA TYR A 7 -19.24 -5.01 -9.99
C TYR A 7 -20.46 -4.31 -9.40
N SER A 8 -20.86 -4.66 -8.17
CA SER A 8 -22.03 -4.08 -7.48
C SER A 8 -21.76 -2.73 -6.81
N LEU A 9 -20.52 -2.24 -6.84
CA LEU A 9 -20.08 -1.04 -6.13
C LEU A 9 -19.86 0.17 -7.04
N CYS A 10 -20.54 0.21 -8.19
CA CYS A 10 -20.63 1.42 -9.00
C CYS A 10 -21.53 2.44 -8.26
N PRO A 11 -21.03 3.61 -7.80
CA PRO A 11 -21.83 4.59 -7.08
C PRO A 11 -22.91 5.26 -7.97
N ALA A 12 -22.91 5.00 -9.28
CA ALA A 12 -23.87 5.52 -10.25
C ALA A 12 -25.12 4.64 -10.44
N CYS A 13 -25.19 3.44 -9.86
CA CYS A 13 -26.36 2.57 -9.98
C CYS A 13 -27.33 2.80 -8.81
N PRO A 14 -28.60 3.19 -9.04
CA PRO A 14 -29.58 3.27 -7.96
C PRO A 14 -29.74 1.88 -7.30
N ALA A 15 -29.87 1.87 -5.98
CA ALA A 15 -29.92 0.65 -5.18
C ALA A 15 -31.06 -0.28 -5.64
N GLY A 16 -30.72 -1.32 -6.40
CA GLY A 16 -31.70 -2.30 -6.90
C GLY A 16 -31.34 -2.97 -8.23
N GLU A 17 -30.43 -2.42 -9.03
CA GLU A 17 -30.01 -3.05 -10.30
C GLU A 17 -28.71 -3.84 -10.14
N THR A 18 -28.81 -5.18 -10.17
CA THR A 18 -27.65 -6.07 -10.28
C THR A 18 -27.03 -5.95 -11.67
N TYR A 19 -25.69 -5.92 -11.74
CA TYR A 19 -24.94 -5.95 -13.00
C TYR A 19 -25.48 -7.07 -13.89
N PRO A 20 -25.81 -6.81 -15.18
CA PRO A 20 -26.31 -7.86 -16.05
C PRO A 20 -25.22 -8.95 -16.12
N SER A 21 -25.62 -10.17 -15.75
CA SER A 21 -24.80 -11.36 -15.92
C SER A 21 -24.26 -11.39 -17.35
N ARG A 22 -22.92 -11.56 -17.49
CA ARG A 22 -22.15 -11.68 -18.74
C ARG A 22 -23.04 -11.79 -20.00
N PRO A 23 -23.12 -10.76 -20.86
CA PRO A 23 -23.76 -10.95 -22.14
C PRO A 23 -22.85 -11.84 -23.00
N SER A 24 -23.38 -12.97 -23.44
CA SER A 24 -22.70 -13.90 -24.36
C SER A 24 -22.55 -13.34 -25.77
N HIS A 25 -23.09 -12.15 -26.05
CA HIS A 25 -22.98 -11.46 -27.33
C HIS A 25 -22.75 -9.97 -27.08
N GLY A 26 -21.78 -9.41 -27.81
CA GLY A 26 -21.24 -8.08 -27.58
C GLY A 26 -22.29 -6.98 -27.55
N HIS A 27 -22.38 -6.33 -26.40
CA HIS A 27 -22.76 -4.92 -26.26
C HIS A 27 -22.25 -4.43 -24.90
N LEU A 28 -21.02 -3.90 -24.89
CA LEU A 28 -20.53 -3.04 -23.82
C LEU A 28 -20.84 -1.59 -24.22
N LEU A 29 -22.11 -1.23 -24.14
CA LEU A 29 -22.56 0.16 -24.17
C LEU A 29 -23.02 0.53 -22.76
N CYS A 30 -22.06 0.68 -21.85
CA CYS A 30 -22.31 1.42 -20.62
C CYS A 30 -21.83 2.86 -20.91
N ARG A 31 -22.82 3.74 -21.08
CA ARG A 31 -22.82 5.22 -20.99
C ARG A 31 -21.51 5.79 -20.43
N GLU A 32 -20.94 6.81 -21.09
CA GLU A 32 -19.70 7.52 -20.68
C GLU A 32 -19.51 7.57 -19.15
N LEU A 33 -18.81 6.58 -18.62
CA LEU A 33 -18.56 6.43 -17.19
C LEU A 33 -17.34 7.28 -16.88
N SER A 34 -17.58 8.55 -16.59
CA SER A 34 -16.55 9.47 -16.10
C SER A 34 -16.24 9.13 -14.64
N LEU A 35 -15.34 8.16 -14.44
CA LEU A 35 -14.81 7.85 -13.12
C LEU A 35 -13.68 8.80 -12.77
N THR A 36 -13.69 9.27 -11.53
CA THR A 36 -12.54 9.98 -10.97
C THR A 36 -11.38 9.02 -10.73
N VAL A 37 -10.17 9.55 -10.63
CA VAL A 37 -8.97 8.72 -10.40
C VAL A 37 -9.06 8.02 -9.04
N GLU A 38 -9.64 8.71 -8.07
CA GLU A 38 -9.87 8.24 -6.71
C GLU A 38 -10.83 7.05 -6.68
N GLU A 39 -11.92 7.09 -7.45
CA GLU A 39 -12.87 5.97 -7.58
C GLU A 39 -12.23 4.76 -8.25
N LEU A 40 -11.43 4.99 -9.30
CA LEU A 40 -10.71 3.91 -9.98
C LEU A 40 -9.71 3.22 -9.03
N VAL A 41 -8.94 4.00 -8.28
CA VAL A 41 -8.01 3.48 -7.28
C VAL A 41 -8.76 2.80 -6.13
N ALA A 42 -9.92 3.30 -5.72
CA ALA A 42 -10.76 2.68 -4.69
C ALA A 42 -11.24 1.29 -5.12
N GLN A 43 -11.64 1.12 -6.38
CA GLN A 43 -11.98 -0.19 -6.93
C GLN A 43 -10.78 -1.14 -6.85
N LEU A 44 -9.59 -0.69 -7.27
CA LEU A 44 -8.36 -1.47 -7.17
C LEU A 44 -8.04 -1.90 -5.72
N LEU A 45 -8.22 -1.00 -4.75
CA LEU A 45 -8.00 -1.31 -3.34
C LEU A 45 -9.01 -2.33 -2.80
N LYS A 46 -10.27 -2.28 -3.26
CA LYS A 46 -11.28 -3.29 -2.90
C LYS A 46 -10.94 -4.67 -3.46
N GLU A 47 -10.43 -4.74 -4.69
CA GLU A 47 -9.94 -6.00 -5.26
C GLU A 47 -8.82 -6.59 -4.42
N ALA A 48 -7.82 -5.77 -4.08
CA ALA A 48 -6.70 -6.20 -3.26
C ALA A 48 -7.17 -6.70 -1.88
N GLN A 49 -8.16 -6.03 -1.27
CA GLN A 49 -8.75 -6.47 0.00
C GLN A 49 -9.51 -7.78 -0.14
N ALA A 50 -10.24 -7.99 -1.23
CA ALA A 50 -10.98 -9.23 -1.48
C ALA A 50 -10.00 -10.41 -1.62
N GLN A 51 -8.88 -10.22 -2.33
CA GLN A 51 -7.83 -11.22 -2.46
C GLN A 51 -7.15 -11.53 -1.11
N ALA A 52 -6.80 -10.49 -0.34
CA ALA A 52 -6.20 -10.65 0.98
C ALA A 52 -7.16 -11.37 1.95
N SER A 53 -8.44 -11.00 1.95
CA SER A 53 -9.45 -11.62 2.80
C SER A 53 -9.73 -13.07 2.40
N ALA A 54 -9.68 -13.39 1.11
CA ALA A 54 -9.78 -14.76 0.62
C ALA A 54 -8.59 -15.62 1.06
N HIS A 55 -7.39 -15.05 1.11
CA HIS A 55 -6.19 -15.75 1.56
C HIS A 55 -6.16 -15.99 3.07
N THR A 56 -6.54 -14.99 3.88
CA THR A 56 -6.51 -15.09 5.35
C THR A 56 -7.78 -15.73 5.93
N GLY A 57 -8.88 -15.78 5.17
CA GLY A 57 -10.18 -16.24 5.65
C GLY A 57 -10.87 -15.28 6.63
N GLN A 58 -10.35 -14.07 6.77
CA GLN A 58 -10.83 -13.02 7.69
C GLN A 58 -11.06 -11.72 6.92
N GLN A 59 -11.97 -10.88 7.38
CA GLN A 59 -12.15 -9.54 6.80
C GLN A 59 -10.99 -8.63 7.17
N VAL A 60 -10.27 -8.13 6.16
CA VAL A 60 -9.24 -7.11 6.32
C VAL A 60 -9.88 -5.72 6.28
N LYS A 61 -9.63 -4.89 7.31
CA LYS A 61 -10.19 -3.53 7.44
C LYS A 61 -9.13 -2.43 7.51
N ASP A 62 -7.96 -2.75 8.07
CA ASP A 62 -6.86 -1.82 8.26
C ASP A 62 -5.75 -2.11 7.24
N LEU A 63 -5.10 -1.05 6.75
CA LEU A 63 -4.03 -1.17 5.76
C LEU A 63 -2.94 -0.11 5.92
N VAL A 64 -1.77 -0.42 5.36
CA VAL A 64 -0.63 0.50 5.20
C VAL A 64 -0.29 0.53 3.72
N ILE A 65 -0.18 1.72 3.13
CA ILE A 65 0.14 1.85 1.69
C ILE A 65 1.57 2.35 1.53
N THR A 66 2.31 1.71 0.63
CA THR A 66 3.60 2.22 0.16
C THR A 66 3.37 3.28 -0.90
N VAL A 67 4.04 4.42 -0.76
CA VAL A 67 3.98 5.52 -1.73
C VAL A 67 5.38 5.81 -2.29
N PRO A 68 5.50 6.15 -3.58
CA PRO A 68 6.77 6.58 -4.14
C PRO A 68 7.31 7.84 -3.46
N ALA A 69 8.63 8.02 -3.45
CA ALA A 69 9.25 9.17 -2.78
C ALA A 69 8.91 10.52 -3.46
N PHE A 70 8.67 10.51 -4.76
CA PHE A 70 8.33 11.72 -5.54
C PHE A 70 6.86 12.13 -5.42
N PHE A 71 6.00 11.34 -4.76
CA PHE A 71 4.58 11.66 -4.66
C PHE A 71 4.35 12.94 -3.87
N ASN A 72 3.62 13.86 -4.49
CA ASN A 72 3.24 15.14 -3.90
C ASN A 72 2.21 14.96 -2.79
N GLN A 73 2.04 16.00 -1.97
CA GLN A 73 1.05 15.97 -0.91
C GLN A 73 -0.39 15.82 -1.45
N ALA A 74 -0.69 16.40 -2.62
CA ALA A 74 -1.99 16.27 -3.26
C ALA A 74 -2.30 14.81 -3.65
N GLU A 75 -1.35 14.12 -4.28
CA GLU A 75 -1.49 12.72 -4.69
C GLU A 75 -1.64 11.80 -3.48
N ARG A 76 -0.92 12.07 -2.38
CA ARG A 76 -1.06 11.34 -1.11
C ARG A 76 -2.45 11.52 -0.51
N ARG A 77 -3.05 12.72 -0.61
CA ARG A 77 -4.42 12.96 -0.15
C ARG A 77 -5.44 12.23 -1.02
N ALA A 78 -5.30 12.29 -2.35
CA ALA A 78 -6.15 11.55 -3.28
C ALA A 78 -6.11 10.03 -2.98
N LEU A 79 -4.94 9.49 -2.64
CA LEU A 79 -4.79 8.09 -2.24
C LEU A 79 -5.53 7.74 -0.94
N LEU A 80 -5.53 8.67 0.04
CA LEU A 80 -6.29 8.51 1.29
C LEU A 80 -7.79 8.58 1.05
N GLU A 81 -8.24 9.49 0.18
CA GLU A 81 -9.65 9.61 -0.23
C GLU A 81 -10.12 8.34 -0.95
N ALA A 82 -9.31 7.81 -1.87
CA ALA A 82 -9.57 6.54 -2.54
C ALA A 82 -9.72 5.39 -1.52
N ALA A 83 -8.86 5.33 -0.50
CA ALA A 83 -8.98 4.33 0.57
C ALA A 83 -10.26 4.50 1.41
N GLN A 84 -10.70 5.74 1.65
CA GLN A 84 -11.97 6.01 2.34
C GLN A 84 -13.17 5.55 1.51
N ILE A 85 -13.18 5.81 0.19
CA ILE A 85 -14.20 5.30 -0.75
C ILE A 85 -14.19 3.77 -0.78
N ALA A 86 -13.00 3.16 -0.64
CA ALA A 86 -12.85 1.72 -0.54
C ALA A 86 -13.43 1.13 0.76
N GLY A 87 -13.66 1.95 1.79
CA GLY A 87 -14.10 1.52 3.11
C GLY A 87 -12.97 0.94 3.97
N LEU A 88 -11.72 1.31 3.69
CA LEU A 88 -10.53 0.78 4.36
C LEU A 88 -9.86 1.87 5.19
N LYS A 89 -9.36 1.50 6.37
CA LYS A 89 -8.67 2.42 7.26
C LYS A 89 -7.17 2.42 6.99
N VAL A 90 -6.64 3.54 6.54
CA VAL A 90 -5.19 3.72 6.35
C VAL A 90 -4.54 4.06 7.70
N LEU A 91 -3.65 3.18 8.17
CA LEU A 91 -2.90 3.38 9.41
C LEU A 91 -1.71 4.32 9.20
N SER A 92 -0.99 4.15 8.09
CA SER A 92 0.16 4.97 7.75
C SER A 92 0.44 4.88 6.25
N LEU A 93 1.03 5.95 5.71
CA LEU A 93 1.64 5.96 4.39
C LEU A 93 3.15 5.90 4.58
N ILE A 94 3.78 4.84 4.07
CA ILE A 94 5.22 4.63 4.17
C ILE A 94 5.86 4.83 2.79
N SER A 95 7.08 5.38 2.72
CA SER A 95 7.78 5.42 1.44
C SER A 95 8.21 4.02 1.02
N ASN A 96 8.17 3.73 -0.28
CA ASN A 96 8.61 2.42 -0.82
C ASN A 96 10.03 2.07 -0.33
N ASN A 97 10.96 3.02 -0.42
CA ASN A 97 12.36 2.83 -0.05
C ASN A 97 12.54 2.51 1.44
N ALA A 98 11.78 3.18 2.31
CA ALA A 98 11.81 2.88 3.74
C ALA A 98 11.16 1.53 4.06
N ALA A 99 10.11 1.13 3.33
CA ALA A 99 9.49 -0.18 3.49
C ALA A 99 10.47 -1.31 3.12
N VAL A 100 11.22 -1.17 2.02
CA VAL A 100 12.27 -2.12 1.63
C VAL A 100 13.37 -2.20 2.68
N ALA A 101 13.86 -1.06 3.15
CA ALA A 101 14.87 -0.99 4.20
C ALA A 101 14.38 -1.62 5.52
N LEU A 102 13.15 -1.34 5.92
CA LEU A 102 12.53 -1.90 7.12
C LEU A 102 12.38 -3.41 7.01
N ASN A 103 11.96 -3.91 5.84
CA ASN A 103 11.86 -5.34 5.59
C ASN A 103 13.23 -6.03 5.72
N TYR A 104 14.28 -5.44 5.14
CA TYR A 104 15.64 -5.94 5.26
C TYR A 104 16.13 -5.97 6.72
N GLY A 105 15.94 -4.86 7.45
CA GLY A 105 16.35 -4.74 8.85
C GLY A 105 15.58 -5.66 9.80
N MET A 106 14.31 -5.97 9.50
CA MET A 106 13.46 -6.81 10.34
C MET A 106 13.98 -8.25 10.44
N PHE A 107 14.46 -8.82 9.33
CA PHE A 107 14.95 -10.21 9.30
C PHE A 107 16.40 -10.35 9.76
N ARG A 108 17.20 -9.28 9.68
CA ARG A 108 18.65 -9.29 9.94
C ARG A 108 19.06 -8.56 11.22
N ARG A 109 18.17 -8.43 12.20
CA ARG A 109 18.45 -7.69 13.46
C ARG A 109 19.72 -8.16 14.19
N LYS A 110 20.09 -9.45 14.08
CA LYS A 110 21.28 -10.01 14.70
C LYS A 110 22.60 -9.65 14.00
N GLU A 111 22.52 -9.28 12.72
CA GLU A 111 23.69 -8.90 11.89
C GLU A 111 24.01 -7.39 12.02
N ILE A 112 23.02 -6.60 12.46
CA ILE A 112 23.17 -5.15 12.68
C ILE A 112 23.90 -4.94 14.00
N ASN A 113 25.12 -4.43 13.91
CA ASN A 113 25.96 -4.14 15.07
C ASN A 113 25.78 -2.69 15.55
N ALA A 114 26.57 -2.27 16.55
CA ALA A 114 26.60 -0.88 17.00
C ALA A 114 27.24 0.06 15.96
N THR A 115 28.10 -0.47 15.09
CA THR A 115 28.70 0.28 13.99
C THR A 115 27.68 0.47 12.87
N ALA A 116 27.57 1.70 12.37
CA ALA A 116 26.68 2.03 11.26
C ALA A 116 27.03 1.20 10.00
N GLN A 117 26.09 0.39 9.54
CA GLN A 117 26.19 -0.34 8.28
C GLN A 117 25.46 0.43 7.20
N TYR A 118 26.17 0.76 6.12
CA TYR A 118 25.62 1.47 4.97
C TYR A 118 25.20 0.47 3.90
N LEU A 119 23.93 0.53 3.52
CA LEU A 119 23.34 -0.32 2.49
C LEU A 119 22.71 0.55 1.42
N MET A 120 22.93 0.16 0.17
CA MET A 120 22.26 0.77 -0.97
C MET A 120 21.19 -0.18 -1.50
N PHE A 121 19.94 0.29 -1.52
CA PHE A 121 18.83 -0.41 -2.15
C PHE A 121 18.60 0.18 -3.53
N TYR A 122 18.66 -0.68 -4.54
CA TYR A 122 18.35 -0.33 -5.92
C TYR A 122 17.05 -1.02 -6.32
N ASP A 123 16.01 -0.23 -6.60
CA ASP A 123 14.69 -0.70 -7.02
C ASP A 123 14.43 -0.21 -8.45
N MET A 124 14.30 -1.15 -9.38
CA MET A 124 13.98 -0.89 -10.78
C MET A 124 12.61 -1.50 -11.08
N GLY A 125 11.58 -0.67 -10.95
CA GLY A 125 10.19 -1.01 -11.25
C GLY A 125 9.83 -0.74 -12.71
N ALA A 126 8.54 -0.92 -13.02
CA ALA A 126 8.03 -0.72 -14.39
C ALA A 126 8.05 0.75 -14.84
N SER A 127 7.81 1.69 -13.91
CA SER A 127 7.70 3.12 -14.19
C SER A 127 8.79 3.96 -13.56
N GLN A 128 9.51 3.42 -12.56
CA GLN A 128 10.49 4.16 -11.79
C GLN A 128 11.70 3.29 -11.45
N THR A 129 12.88 3.90 -11.53
CA THR A 129 14.12 3.38 -10.95
C THR A 129 14.56 4.30 -9.81
N THR A 130 14.89 3.74 -8.64
CA THR A 130 15.42 4.49 -7.50
C THR A 130 16.61 3.78 -6.86
N ALA A 131 17.54 4.57 -6.34
CA ALA A 131 18.62 4.13 -5.47
C ALA A 131 18.51 4.86 -4.13
N SER A 132 18.50 4.11 -3.02
CA SER A 132 18.43 4.68 -1.68
C SER A 132 19.59 4.20 -0.82
N LEU A 133 20.31 5.14 -0.20
CA LEU A 133 21.36 4.84 0.76
C LEU A 133 20.78 4.89 2.18
N VAL A 134 20.92 3.80 2.92
CA VAL A 134 20.37 3.63 4.27
C VAL A 134 21.48 3.24 5.22
N ALA A 135 21.51 3.87 6.39
CA ALA A 135 22.33 3.47 7.52
C ALA A 135 21.49 2.68 8.53
N PHE A 136 21.98 1.51 8.91
CA PHE A 136 21.45 0.73 10.03
C PHE A 136 22.38 0.84 11.22
N GLN A 137 21.81 1.14 12.39
CA GLN A 137 22.54 1.23 13.64
C GLN A 137 21.68 0.69 14.79
N THR A 138 22.29 -0.01 15.74
CA THR A 138 21.59 -0.39 16.97
C THR A 138 21.67 0.72 18.00
N VAL A 139 20.52 1.21 18.45
CA VAL A 139 20.45 2.23 19.50
C VAL A 139 19.92 1.56 20.76
N LYS A 140 20.62 1.80 21.88
CA LYS A 140 20.16 1.36 23.21
C LYS A 140 19.19 2.41 23.74
N THR A 141 17.90 2.12 23.66
CA THR A 141 16.87 2.98 24.25
C THR A 141 16.57 2.47 25.66
N LYS A 142 16.63 3.38 26.65
CA LYS A 142 16.19 3.08 28.02
C LYS A 142 14.76 3.58 28.17
N ASP A 143 13.80 2.68 27.98
CA ASP A 143 12.40 2.95 28.29
C ASP A 143 11.99 2.18 29.55
N LYS A 144 11.45 2.91 30.54
CA LYS A 144 10.82 2.41 31.77
C LYS A 144 11.53 1.22 32.45
N GLY A 145 12.85 1.29 32.62
CA GLY A 145 13.64 0.34 33.42
C GLY A 145 14.17 -0.89 32.67
N TYR A 146 13.81 -1.09 31.40
CA TYR A 146 14.44 -2.08 30.52
C TYR A 146 15.32 -1.39 29.47
N SER A 147 16.56 -1.87 29.29
CA SER A 147 17.41 -1.44 28.19
C SER A 147 17.15 -2.33 26.98
N GLU A 148 16.35 -1.86 26.02
CA GLU A 148 16.16 -2.55 24.76
C GLU A 148 17.12 -2.00 23.71
N THR A 149 17.82 -2.91 23.03
CA THR A 149 18.66 -2.57 21.87
C THR A 149 17.78 -2.71 20.64
N ASN A 150 17.32 -1.58 20.10
CA ASN A 150 16.44 -1.58 18.94
C ASN A 150 17.24 -1.12 17.69
N PRO A 151 17.26 -1.89 16.60
CA PRO A 151 17.81 -1.40 15.34
C PRO A 151 17.01 -0.21 14.85
N GLN A 152 17.69 0.91 14.62
CA GLN A 152 17.15 2.08 13.94
C GLN A 152 17.68 2.16 12.52
N LEU A 153 16.79 2.56 11.62
CA LEU A 153 17.10 2.82 10.22
C LEU A 153 17.11 4.34 9.98
N THR A 154 18.06 4.82 9.19
CA THR A 154 18.11 6.23 8.77
C THR A 154 18.38 6.26 7.28
N VAL A 155 17.45 6.84 6.52
CA VAL A 155 17.62 7.03 5.08
C VAL A 155 18.48 8.28 4.88
N LEU A 156 19.68 8.10 4.33
CA LEU A 156 20.65 9.17 4.13
C LEU A 156 20.40 9.93 2.83
N GLY A 157 19.93 9.23 1.80
CA GLY A 157 19.65 9.82 0.51
C GLY A 157 18.82 8.89 -0.36
N VAL A 158 18.05 9.49 -1.27
CA VAL A 158 17.26 8.82 -2.29
C VAL A 158 17.53 9.56 -3.61
N GLY A 159 17.80 8.80 -4.67
CA GLY A 159 18.03 9.30 -6.02
C GLY A 159 17.47 8.38 -7.08
#